data_AF-A0A3A4ZFR9-F1
#
_entry.id   AF-A0A3A4ZFR9-F1
#
_cell.length_a   1.000
_cell.length_b   1.000
_cell.length_c   1.000
_cell.angle_alpha   90.00
_cell.angle_beta   90.00
_cell.angle_gamma   90.00
#
_symmetry.space_group_name_H-M   'P 1'
#
loop_
_entity.id
_entity.type
_entity.pdbx_description
1 polymer ?
#
loop_
_entity_poly.entity_id
_entity_poly.type
_entity_poly.pdbx_seq_one_letter_code
_entity_poly.pdbx_strand_id
1 'polypeptide(L)'
;MNLAYFRKSTFSKEDTIKNITNHAERMGFKVLSESELNDNTHIVQICSKSWLETIVKEDKQLIGLLPCSVLVTQLNSDIFVGAGNPAVLGGVSQNEQILKLSVEAEEKIRELINSAAGVGELKPTSIKLYSTTTCPYCKMEQKWLEDNKIEYELIYVDRDQEKAQYLVNKTGQMGVPVTELEYEDMDSEFVVGFNKYALEKLIK
;
A
#
# COMPACT_ATOMS: atom_id res chain seq x y z
N MET A 1 9.66 -0.68 0.13
CA MET A 1 8.48 0.19 -0.10
C MET A 1 7.52 -0.58 -0.99
N ASN A 2 6.24 -0.62 -0.63
CA ASN A 2 5.27 -1.43 -1.37
C ASN A 2 4.78 -0.66 -2.59
N LEU A 3 5.20 -1.11 -3.77
CA LEU A 3 4.88 -0.49 -5.06
C LEU A 3 3.43 -0.78 -5.49
N ALA A 4 2.82 -1.79 -4.91
CA ALA A 4 1.45 -2.21 -5.18
C ALA A 4 0.78 -2.62 -3.87
N TYR A 5 -0.55 -2.55 -3.87
CA TYR A 5 -1.39 -3.17 -2.87
C TYR A 5 -2.15 -4.32 -3.54
N PHE A 6 -2.15 -5.49 -2.92
CA PHE A 6 -2.85 -6.66 -3.44
C PHE A 6 -3.47 -7.45 -2.30
N ARG A 7 -4.52 -8.20 -2.62
CA ARG A 7 -5.21 -9.11 -1.69
C ARG A 7 -5.55 -10.41 -2.40
N LYS A 8 -5.48 -11.50 -1.64
CA LYS A 8 -6.10 -12.76 -2.02
C LYS A 8 -7.62 -12.61 -1.93
N SER A 9 -8.31 -12.89 -3.03
CA SER A 9 -9.76 -12.84 -3.13
C SER A 9 -10.38 -14.11 -2.56
N THR A 10 -11.48 -13.96 -1.82
CA THR A 10 -12.34 -15.07 -1.40
C THR A 10 -13.36 -15.48 -2.47
N PHE A 11 -13.41 -14.74 -3.58
CA PHE A 11 -14.32 -14.98 -4.69
C PHE A 11 -13.64 -15.65 -5.89
N SER A 12 -14.46 -16.10 -6.84
CA SER A 12 -13.98 -16.57 -8.15
C SER A 12 -13.29 -15.44 -8.92
N LYS A 13 -12.53 -15.81 -9.98
CA LYS A 13 -11.92 -14.83 -10.88
C LYS A 13 -12.99 -13.93 -11.51
N GLU A 14 -14.07 -14.52 -12.03
CA GLU A 14 -15.15 -13.79 -12.68
C GLU A 14 -15.87 -12.84 -11.71
N ASP A 15 -16.18 -13.31 -10.50
CA ASP A 15 -16.86 -12.48 -9.50
C ASP A 15 -15.95 -11.35 -9.00
N THR A 16 -14.64 -11.61 -8.83
CA THR A 16 -13.67 -10.58 -8.45
C THR A 16 -13.62 -9.48 -9.50
N ILE A 17 -13.54 -9.83 -10.79
CA ILE A 17 -13.55 -8.85 -11.91
C ILE A 17 -14.84 -8.04 -11.89
N LYS A 18 -15.99 -8.71 -11.80
CA LYS A 18 -17.30 -8.05 -11.74
C LYS A 18 -17.43 -7.12 -10.53
N ASN A 19 -16.89 -7.51 -9.38
CA ASN A 19 -16.89 -6.70 -8.18
C ASN A 19 -16.03 -5.44 -8.35
N ILE A 20 -14.86 -5.51 -9.01
CA ILE A 20 -14.06 -4.32 -9.33
C ILE A 20 -14.92 -3.30 -10.06
N THR A 21 -15.56 -3.69 -11.17
CA THR A 21 -16.37 -2.78 -12.00
C THR A 21 -17.52 -2.16 -11.19
N ASN A 22 -18.28 -2.98 -10.48
CA ASN A 22 -19.42 -2.50 -9.67
C ASN A 22 -19.02 -1.56 -8.54
N HIS A 23 -17.94 -1.89 -7.80
CA HIS A 23 -17.47 -1.07 -6.69
C HIS A 23 -16.79 0.21 -7.20
N ALA A 24 -15.99 0.13 -8.27
CA ALA A 24 -15.33 1.28 -8.87
C ALA A 24 -16.35 2.37 -9.25
N GLU A 25 -17.43 2.00 -9.95
CA GLU A 25 -18.48 2.95 -10.33
C GLU A 25 -19.18 3.59 -9.11
N ARG A 26 -19.50 2.79 -8.08
CA ARG A 26 -20.11 3.30 -6.84
C ARG A 26 -19.19 4.26 -6.08
N MET A 27 -17.88 4.04 -6.16
CA MET A 27 -16.86 4.89 -5.54
C MET A 27 -16.51 6.13 -6.40
N GLY A 28 -17.19 6.32 -7.54
CA GLY A 28 -17.01 7.48 -8.40
C GLY A 28 -15.87 7.35 -9.41
N PHE A 29 -15.31 6.15 -9.59
CA PHE A 29 -14.41 5.86 -10.70
C PHE A 29 -15.19 5.58 -11.97
N LYS A 30 -14.65 6.01 -13.10
CA LYS A 30 -15.09 5.56 -14.41
C LYS A 30 -14.28 4.33 -14.80
N VAL A 31 -14.96 3.24 -15.14
CA VAL A 31 -14.34 2.08 -15.79
C VAL A 31 -14.13 2.42 -17.27
N LEU A 32 -12.88 2.39 -17.71
CA LEU A 32 -12.48 2.80 -19.06
C LEU A 32 -12.38 1.62 -20.02
N SER A 33 -11.84 0.50 -19.54
CA SER A 33 -11.68 -0.72 -20.34
C SER A 33 -11.46 -1.92 -19.44
N GLU A 34 -11.90 -3.08 -19.92
CA GLU A 34 -11.62 -4.39 -19.36
C GLU A 34 -10.92 -5.22 -20.44
N SER A 35 -9.84 -5.91 -20.08
CA SER A 35 -9.07 -6.72 -21.02
C SER A 35 -8.51 -7.95 -20.34
N GLU A 36 -8.73 -9.10 -20.98
CA GLU A 36 -8.01 -10.32 -20.65
C GLU A 36 -6.64 -10.29 -21.34
N LEU A 37 -5.56 -10.46 -20.57
CA LEU A 37 -4.20 -10.55 -21.12
C LEU A 37 -3.84 -11.99 -21.45
N ASN A 38 -4.35 -12.94 -20.66
CA ASN A 38 -4.26 -14.38 -20.85
C ASN A 38 -5.30 -15.05 -19.93
N ASP A 39 -5.44 -16.37 -20.05
CA ASP A 39 -6.41 -17.19 -19.28
C ASP A 39 -6.37 -16.96 -17.75
N ASN A 40 -5.23 -16.51 -17.22
CA ASN A 40 -5.05 -16.30 -15.79
C ASN A 40 -5.14 -14.83 -15.38
N THR A 41 -4.97 -13.88 -16.30
CA THR A 41 -4.76 -12.46 -15.96
C THR A 41 -5.75 -11.56 -16.68
N HIS A 42 -6.46 -10.75 -15.90
CA HIS A 42 -7.40 -9.75 -16.36
C HIS A 42 -7.01 -8.37 -15.82
N ILE A 43 -7.20 -7.33 -16.62
CA ILE A 43 -6.94 -5.94 -16.22
C ILE A 43 -8.20 -5.10 -16.44
N VAL A 44 -8.55 -4.35 -15.40
CA VAL A 44 -9.59 -3.32 -15.42
C VAL A 44 -8.92 -1.96 -15.26
N GLN A 45 -9.10 -1.09 -16.24
CA GLN A 45 -8.60 0.29 -16.20
C GLN A 45 -9.69 1.19 -15.62
N ILE A 46 -9.36 1.89 -14.55
CA ILE A 46 -10.26 2.83 -13.88
C ILE A 46 -9.63 4.21 -13.77
N CYS A 47 -10.45 5.25 -13.81
CA CYS A 47 -9.96 6.62 -13.64
C CYS A 47 -10.98 7.48 -12.92
N SER A 48 -10.51 8.28 -11.96
CA SER A 48 -11.28 9.35 -11.36
C SER A 48 -11.07 10.63 -12.15
N LYS A 49 -12.18 11.26 -12.57
CA LYS A 49 -12.13 12.53 -13.30
C LYS A 49 -11.44 13.64 -12.49
N SER A 50 -11.72 13.72 -11.19
CA SER A 50 -11.12 14.72 -10.29
C SER A 50 -9.60 14.53 -10.16
N TRP A 51 -9.13 13.29 -10.16
CA TRP A 51 -7.71 12.98 -10.07
C TRP A 51 -6.98 13.36 -11.35
N LEU A 52 -7.58 13.05 -12.51
CA LEU A 52 -7.06 13.46 -13.81
C LEU A 52 -6.96 14.99 -13.92
N GLU A 53 -8.02 15.72 -13.53
CA GLU A 53 -8.03 17.18 -13.55
C GLU A 53 -6.95 17.77 -12.65
N THR A 54 -6.76 17.21 -11.46
CA THR A 54 -5.71 17.65 -10.52
C THR A 54 -4.32 17.38 -11.08
N ILE A 55 -4.06 16.17 -11.57
CA ILE A 55 -2.76 15.79 -12.17
C ILE A 55 -2.43 16.68 -13.38
N VAL A 56 -3.37 16.88 -14.30
CA VAL A 56 -3.15 17.72 -15.49
C VAL A 56 -2.84 19.18 -15.12
N LYS A 57 -3.43 19.67 -14.04
CA LYS A 57 -3.25 21.05 -13.55
C LYS A 57 -1.93 21.23 -12.82
N GLU A 58 -1.58 20.29 -11.95
CA GLU A 58 -0.49 20.44 -10.98
C GLU A 58 0.84 19.85 -11.48
N ASP A 59 0.82 18.70 -12.16
CA ASP A 59 2.02 18.07 -12.72
C ASP A 59 1.68 17.11 -13.88
N LYS A 60 1.82 17.62 -15.11
CA LYS A 60 1.52 16.86 -16.34
C LYS A 60 2.39 15.64 -16.54
N GLN A 61 3.57 15.56 -15.90
CA GLN A 61 4.44 14.38 -16.03
C GLN A 61 3.80 13.14 -15.40
N LEU A 62 2.90 13.34 -14.43
CA LEU A 62 2.21 12.25 -13.73
C LEU A 62 1.05 11.64 -14.54
N ILE A 63 0.71 12.19 -15.72
CA ILE A 63 -0.31 11.61 -16.60
C ILE A 63 0.04 10.17 -16.99
N GLY A 64 1.33 9.81 -17.08
CA GLY A 64 1.78 8.45 -17.38
C GLY A 64 1.40 7.40 -16.32
N LEU A 65 0.86 7.83 -15.18
CA LEU A 65 0.44 6.97 -14.07
C LEU A 65 -1.09 6.82 -14.01
N LEU A 66 -1.79 7.40 -14.99
CA LEU A 66 -3.21 7.23 -15.23
C LEU A 66 -3.43 6.52 -16.58
N PRO A 67 -4.52 5.77 -16.75
CA PRO A 67 -5.48 5.38 -15.71
C PRO A 67 -4.89 4.38 -14.70
N CYS A 68 -5.56 4.21 -13.56
CA CYS A 68 -5.18 3.19 -12.59
C CYS A 68 -5.54 1.81 -13.14
N SER A 69 -4.54 0.93 -13.21
CA SER A 69 -4.73 -0.46 -13.61
C SER A 69 -5.00 -1.32 -12.37
N VAL A 70 -6.19 -1.92 -12.30
CA VAL A 70 -6.52 -2.96 -11.33
C VAL A 70 -6.41 -4.31 -12.03
N LEU A 71 -5.56 -5.18 -11.49
CA LEU A 71 -5.23 -6.47 -12.07
C LEU A 71 -5.85 -7.58 -11.22
N VAL A 72 -6.47 -8.56 -11.88
CA VAL A 72 -6.91 -9.82 -11.29
C VAL A 72 -6.08 -10.93 -11.91
N THR A 73 -5.39 -11.72 -11.10
CA THR A 73 -4.61 -12.85 -11.59
C THR A 73 -4.86 -14.10 -10.78
N GLN A 74 -4.94 -15.23 -11.46
CA GLN A 74 -4.93 -16.54 -10.85
C GLN A 74 -3.50 -17.08 -10.78
N LEU A 75 -3.06 -17.45 -9.58
CA LEU A 75 -1.81 -18.13 -9.35
C LEU A 75 -2.09 -19.42 -8.58
N ASN A 76 -1.88 -20.56 -9.24
CA ASN A 76 -2.31 -21.86 -8.74
C ASN A 76 -3.83 -21.89 -8.48
N SER A 77 -4.25 -22.18 -7.25
CA SER A 77 -5.66 -22.15 -6.81
C SER A 77 -6.12 -20.77 -6.33
N ASP A 78 -5.20 -19.81 -6.16
CA ASP A 78 -5.47 -18.56 -5.48
C ASP A 78 -5.73 -17.44 -6.49
N ILE A 79 -6.74 -16.63 -6.19
CA ILE A 79 -7.07 -15.44 -6.98
C ILE A 79 -6.52 -14.23 -6.25
N PHE A 80 -5.73 -13.42 -6.94
CA PHE A 80 -5.19 -12.18 -6.41
C PHE A 80 -5.79 -11.01 -7.18
N VAL A 81 -6.12 -9.94 -6.45
CA VAL A 81 -6.49 -8.65 -7.02
C VAL A 81 -5.59 -7.58 -6.44
N GLY A 82 -5.11 -6.67 -7.28
CA GLY A 82 -4.24 -5.60 -6.84
C GLY A 82 -4.09 -4.47 -7.83
N ALA A 83 -3.50 -3.38 -7.37
CA ALA A 83 -3.17 -2.22 -8.20
C ALA A 83 -1.87 -1.58 -7.69
N GLY A 84 -1.24 -0.77 -8.54
CA GLY A 84 -0.12 0.07 -8.11
C GLY A 84 -0.53 0.99 -6.96
N ASN A 85 0.36 1.22 -5.99
CA ASN A 85 0.09 2.07 -4.84
C ASN A 85 0.26 3.56 -5.22
N PRO A 86 -0.81 4.37 -5.25
CA PRO A 86 -0.72 5.78 -5.60
C PRO A 86 0.14 6.60 -4.64
N ALA A 87 0.33 6.18 -3.39
CA ALA A 87 1.17 6.90 -2.43
C ALA A 87 2.64 6.98 -2.87
N VAL A 88 3.10 6.07 -3.73
CA VAL A 88 4.44 6.15 -4.35
C VAL A 88 4.61 7.45 -5.14
N LEU A 89 3.52 8.00 -5.69
CA LEU A 89 3.54 9.25 -6.45
C LEU A 89 3.90 10.47 -5.59
N GLY A 90 3.48 10.46 -4.32
CA GLY A 90 3.84 11.50 -3.36
C GLY A 90 5.35 11.56 -3.10
N GLY A 91 6.07 10.45 -3.28
CA GLY A 91 7.54 10.43 -3.19
C GLY A 91 8.24 10.91 -4.46
N VAL A 92 7.55 10.95 -5.60
CA VAL A 92 8.10 11.37 -6.90
C VAL A 92 7.86 12.87 -7.13
N SER A 93 6.73 13.39 -6.65
CA SER A 93 6.37 14.81 -6.80
C SER A 93 6.65 15.59 -5.52
N GLN A 94 7.29 16.76 -5.65
CA GLN A 94 7.47 17.71 -4.54
C GLN A 94 6.25 18.63 -4.35
N ASN A 95 5.11 18.33 -4.99
CA ASN A 95 3.90 19.13 -4.94
C ASN A 95 2.96 18.64 -3.82
N GLU A 96 2.61 19.52 -2.88
CA GLU A 96 1.73 19.21 -1.73
C GLU A 96 0.33 18.74 -2.14
N GLN A 97 -0.24 19.29 -3.23
CA GLN A 97 -1.54 18.84 -3.73
C GLN A 97 -1.46 17.43 -4.29
N ILE A 98 -0.38 17.09 -4.99
CA ILE A 98 -0.14 15.73 -5.48
C ILE A 98 0.06 14.78 -4.29
N LEU A 99 0.76 15.21 -3.24
CA LEU A 99 0.91 14.40 -2.02
C LEU A 99 -0.46 14.09 -1.41
N LYS A 100 -1.32 15.09 -1.21
CA LYS A 100 -2.67 14.89 -0.67
C LYS A 100 -3.51 13.98 -1.56
N LEU A 101 -3.47 14.21 -2.87
CA LEU A 101 -4.15 13.37 -3.86
C LEU A 101 -3.66 11.93 -3.79
N SER A 102 -2.35 11.70 -3.67
CA SER A 102 -1.74 10.38 -3.64
C SER A 102 -2.19 9.57 -2.43
N VAL A 103 -2.34 10.23 -1.27
CA VAL A 103 -2.83 9.63 -0.03
C VAL A 103 -4.31 9.27 -0.14
N GLU A 104 -5.15 10.19 -0.61
CA GLU A 104 -6.58 9.93 -0.86
C GLU A 104 -6.76 8.80 -1.88
N ALA A 105 -5.95 8.80 -2.93
CA ALA A 105 -5.99 7.79 -3.98
C ALA A 105 -5.61 6.42 -3.45
N GLU A 106 -4.59 6.32 -2.60
CA GLU A 106 -4.25 5.06 -1.94
C GLU A 106 -5.41 4.53 -1.10
N GLU A 107 -6.07 5.37 -0.30
CA GLU A 107 -7.21 4.94 0.53
C GLU A 107 -8.35 4.36 -0.33
N LYS A 108 -8.76 5.06 -1.39
CA LYS A 108 -9.83 4.58 -2.27
C LYS A 108 -9.44 3.32 -3.05
N ILE A 109 -8.19 3.21 -3.50
CA ILE A 109 -7.72 2.03 -4.21
C ILE A 109 -7.65 0.82 -3.26
N ARG A 110 -7.20 0.99 -2.01
CA ARG A 110 -7.21 -0.08 -1.00
C ARG A 110 -8.64 -0.54 -0.69
N GLU A 111 -9.57 0.39 -0.51
CA GLU A 111 -10.99 0.08 -0.28
C GLU A 111 -11.61 -0.67 -1.46
N LEU A 112 -11.33 -0.24 -2.69
CA LEU A 112 -11.79 -0.91 -3.90
C LEU A 112 -11.28 -2.35 -3.97
N ILE A 113 -9.97 -2.55 -3.73
CA ILE A 113 -9.34 -3.88 -3.75
C ILE A 113 -9.93 -4.79 -2.68
N ASN A 114 -10.09 -4.28 -1.44
CA ASN A 114 -10.69 -5.05 -0.35
C ASN A 114 -12.13 -5.47 -0.68
N SER A 115 -12.93 -4.52 -1.17
CA SER A 115 -14.33 -4.77 -1.56
C SER A 115 -14.42 -5.77 -2.71
N ALA A 116 -13.55 -5.64 -3.71
CA ALA A 116 -13.48 -6.55 -4.84
C ALA A 116 -13.09 -7.98 -4.44
N ALA A 117 -12.17 -8.11 -3.49
CA ALA A 117 -11.68 -9.38 -2.96
C ALA A 117 -12.61 -10.04 -1.94
N GLY A 118 -13.60 -9.32 -1.39
CA GLY A 118 -14.47 -9.85 -0.34
C GLY A 118 -13.79 -9.95 1.02
N VAL A 119 -12.75 -9.15 1.25
CA VAL A 119 -11.94 -9.18 2.46
C VAL A 119 -12.09 -7.89 3.25
N GLY A 120 -11.94 -7.99 4.56
CA GLY A 120 -11.94 -6.82 5.44
C GLY A 120 -10.65 -6.00 5.37
N GLU A 121 -10.58 -5.00 6.25
CA GLU A 121 -9.35 -4.26 6.51
C GLU A 121 -8.20 -5.21 6.83
N LEU A 122 -7.02 -4.88 6.30
CA LEU A 122 -5.82 -5.64 6.51
C LEU A 122 -5.21 -5.25 7.86
N LYS A 123 -4.98 -6.22 8.75
CA LYS A 123 -4.35 -5.98 10.05
C LYS A 123 -3.05 -6.76 10.13
N PRO A 124 -1.97 -6.12 10.61
CA PRO A 124 -0.69 -6.81 10.77
C PRO A 124 -0.81 -7.88 11.84
N THR A 125 -0.22 -9.05 11.58
CA THR A 125 -0.12 -10.14 12.57
C THR A 125 1.10 -9.98 13.47
N SER A 126 2.09 -9.22 13.03
CA SER A 126 3.33 -8.96 13.75
C SER A 126 3.88 -7.59 13.36
N ILE A 127 4.40 -6.87 14.35
CA ILE A 127 4.95 -5.52 14.22
C ILE A 127 6.37 -5.55 14.78
N LYS A 128 7.35 -5.18 13.96
CA LYS A 128 8.76 -5.10 14.37
C LYS A 128 9.26 -3.68 14.18
N LEU A 129 9.70 -3.06 15.27
CA LEU A 129 10.35 -1.76 15.25
C LEU A 129 11.87 -1.95 15.27
N TYR A 130 12.51 -1.57 14.18
CA TYR A 130 13.95 -1.53 14.09
C TYR A 130 14.48 -0.17 14.54
N SER A 131 15.41 -0.21 15.48
CA SER A 131 15.92 0.95 16.23
C SER A 131 17.43 0.89 16.38
N THR A 132 18.02 2.00 16.83
CA THR A 132 19.35 2.01 17.44
C THR A 132 19.27 2.52 18.87
N THR A 133 20.30 2.30 19.67
CA THR A 133 20.33 2.67 21.09
C THR A 133 20.28 4.19 21.33
N THR A 134 20.69 4.99 20.36
CA THR A 134 20.83 6.45 20.48
C THR A 134 19.80 7.24 19.67
N CYS A 135 18.94 6.58 18.90
CA CYS A 135 17.98 7.23 18.01
C CYS A 135 16.81 7.88 18.77
N PRO A 136 16.64 9.22 18.74
CA PRO A 136 15.55 9.90 19.43
C PRO A 136 14.18 9.61 18.79
N TYR A 137 14.09 9.56 17.46
CA TYR A 137 12.83 9.26 16.76
C TYR A 137 12.32 7.85 17.03
N CYS A 138 13.24 6.90 17.21
CA CYS A 138 12.88 5.53 17.56
C CYS A 138 12.24 5.47 18.95
N LYS A 139 12.74 6.27 19.91
CA LYS A 139 12.08 6.41 21.23
C LYS A 139 10.71 7.07 21.14
N MET A 140 10.53 8.03 20.23
CA MET A 140 9.21 8.63 20.00
C MET A 140 8.22 7.61 19.45
N GLU A 141 8.66 6.76 18.52
CA GLU A 141 7.84 5.70 17.95
C GLU A 141 7.51 4.59 18.96
N GLN A 142 8.50 4.12 19.74
CA GLN A 142 8.28 3.20 20.86
C GLN A 142 7.21 3.73 21.81
N LYS A 143 7.36 4.99 22.24
CA LYS A 143 6.38 5.64 23.12
C LYS A 143 4.99 5.69 22.49
N TRP A 144 4.89 6.00 21.19
CA TRP A 144 3.60 6.02 20.50
C TRP A 144 2.96 4.61 20.45
N LEU A 145 3.73 3.56 20.15
CA LEU A 145 3.24 2.17 20.17
C LEU A 145 2.76 1.77 21.57
N GLU A 146 3.54 2.09 22.60
CA GLU A 146 3.21 1.82 24.01
C GLU A 146 1.96 2.58 24.48
N ASP A 147 1.87 3.89 24.20
CA ASP A 147 0.73 4.73 24.58
C ASP A 147 -0.56 4.23 23.91
N ASN A 148 -0.46 3.58 22.74
CA ASN A 148 -1.58 2.97 22.01
C ASN A 148 -1.80 1.48 22.32
N LYS A 149 -1.02 0.88 23.23
CA LYS A 149 -1.09 -0.54 23.59
C LYS A 149 -0.91 -1.49 22.39
N ILE A 150 -0.04 -1.10 21.46
CA ILE A 150 0.32 -1.92 20.32
C ILE A 150 1.50 -2.80 20.74
N GLU A 151 1.35 -4.12 20.61
CA GLU A 151 2.44 -5.06 20.83
C GLU A 151 3.42 -5.04 19.65
N TYR A 152 4.71 -5.02 19.94
CA TYR A 152 5.76 -4.99 18.92
C TYR A 152 7.06 -5.64 19.42
N GLU A 153 7.85 -6.16 18.48
CA GLU A 153 9.22 -6.60 18.74
C GLU A 153 10.18 -5.43 18.51
N LEU A 154 11.05 -5.14 19.49
CA LEU A 154 12.09 -4.11 19.37
C LEU A 154 13.42 -4.72 18.97
N ILE A 155 13.94 -4.33 17.81
CA ILE A 155 15.18 -4.87 17.25
C ILE A 155 16.24 -3.77 17.16
N TYR A 156 17.38 -3.97 17.83
CA TYR A 156 18.49 -3.02 17.84
C TYR A 156 19.52 -3.37 16.75
N VAL A 157 19.44 -2.68 15.61
CA VAL A 157 20.32 -2.98 14.45
C VAL A 157 21.75 -2.48 14.60
N ASP A 158 22.00 -1.55 15.54
CA ASP A 158 23.36 -1.14 15.92
C ASP A 158 24.10 -2.24 16.71
N ARG A 159 23.41 -3.30 17.11
CA ARG A 159 23.96 -4.47 17.81
C ARG A 159 23.83 -5.76 17.00
N ASP A 160 23.16 -5.71 15.85
CA ASP A 160 22.89 -6.86 14.99
C ASP A 160 23.06 -6.44 13.53
N GLN A 161 24.24 -6.74 12.99
CA GLN A 161 24.62 -6.39 11.62
C GLN A 161 23.79 -7.15 10.58
N GLU A 162 23.33 -8.36 10.88
CA GLU A 162 22.48 -9.13 9.96
C GLU A 162 21.11 -8.45 9.81
N LYS A 163 20.54 -7.96 10.92
CA LYS A 163 19.30 -7.18 10.90
C LYS A 163 19.47 -5.82 10.22
N ALA A 164 20.62 -5.17 10.39
CA ALA A 164 20.95 -3.95 9.66
C ALA A 164 20.97 -4.19 8.13
N GLN A 165 21.64 -5.27 7.69
CA GLN A 165 21.69 -5.62 6.27
C GLN A 165 20.33 -6.04 5.72
N TYR A 166 19.53 -6.76 6.51
CA TYR A 166 18.15 -7.10 6.17
C TYR A 166 17.33 -5.85 5.83
N LEU A 167 17.38 -4.82 6.68
CA LEU A 167 16.68 -3.57 6.43
C LEU A 167 17.12 -2.88 5.15
N VAL A 168 18.43 -2.77 4.92
CA VAL A 168 18.96 -2.16 3.70
C VAL A 168 18.48 -2.93 2.47
N ASN A 169 18.51 -4.25 2.52
CA ASN A 169 18.05 -5.08 1.40
C ASN A 169 16.54 -4.94 1.14
N LYS A 170 15.72 -4.84 2.18
CA LYS A 170 14.25 -4.75 2.05
C LYS A 170 13.74 -3.35 1.73
N THR A 171 14.42 -2.31 2.21
CA THR A 171 13.91 -0.94 2.18
C THR A 171 14.80 0.03 1.40
N GLY A 172 16.06 -0.32 1.15
CA GLY A 172 17.10 0.59 0.67
C GLY A 172 17.56 1.61 1.71
N GLN A 173 17.02 1.56 2.94
CA GLN A 173 17.31 2.52 4.00
C GLN A 173 18.37 1.98 4.94
N MET A 174 19.38 2.81 5.19
CA MET A 174 20.41 2.55 6.22
C MET A 174 20.03 3.14 7.58
N GLY A 175 19.04 4.04 7.63
CA GLY A 175 18.61 4.74 8.82
C GLY A 175 17.47 4.03 9.58
N VAL A 176 17.21 4.51 10.79
CA VAL A 176 16.12 4.11 11.67
C VAL A 176 15.34 5.36 12.13
N PRO A 177 14.09 5.25 12.61
CA PRO A 177 13.30 4.02 12.78
C PRO A 177 12.82 3.44 11.44
N VAL A 178 12.66 2.13 11.41
CA VAL A 178 11.92 1.42 10.36
C VAL A 178 11.00 0.43 11.04
N THR A 179 9.72 0.44 10.68
CA THR A 179 8.73 -0.49 11.21
C THR A 179 8.28 -1.45 10.11
N GLU A 180 8.41 -2.74 10.38
CA GLU A 180 7.96 -3.83 9.52
C GLU A 180 6.63 -4.37 10.06
N LEU A 181 5.65 -4.45 9.17
CA LEU A 181 4.31 -4.95 9.42
C LEU A 181 4.14 -6.23 8.61
N GLU A 182 4.02 -7.37 9.28
CA GLU A 182 3.85 -8.68 8.63
C GLU A 182 2.36 -9.03 8.52
N TYR A 183 1.98 -9.70 7.44
CA TYR A 183 0.61 -10.11 7.15
C TYR A 183 0.56 -11.58 6.73
N GLU A 184 -0.59 -12.23 6.88
CA GLU A 184 -0.76 -13.62 6.43
C GLU A 184 -0.91 -13.73 4.91
N ASP A 185 -1.62 -12.79 4.30
CA ASP A 185 -2.08 -12.90 2.91
C ASP A 185 -1.26 -12.05 1.90
N MET A 186 -0.23 -11.34 2.36
CA MET A 186 0.63 -10.53 1.50
C MET A 186 2.02 -10.27 2.09
N ASP A 187 2.90 -9.70 1.28
CA ASP A 187 4.23 -9.28 1.71
C ASP A 187 4.18 -8.21 2.81
N SER A 188 5.22 -8.19 3.66
CA SER A 188 5.34 -7.20 4.72
C SER A 188 5.32 -5.76 4.18
N GLU A 189 4.63 -4.85 4.88
CA GLU A 189 4.73 -3.41 4.64
C GLU A 189 5.83 -2.82 5.53
N PHE A 190 6.57 -1.83 5.00
CA PHE A 190 7.63 -1.13 5.75
C PHE A 190 7.30 0.36 5.85
N VAL A 191 7.24 0.87 7.08
CA VAL A 191 7.13 2.29 7.38
C VAL A 191 8.52 2.83 7.73
N VAL A 192 9.01 3.77 6.93
CA VAL A 192 10.33 4.39 7.13
C VAL A 192 10.18 5.70 7.88
N GLY A 193 10.97 5.86 8.94
CA GLY A 193 10.91 7.01 9.84
C GLY A 193 9.66 6.99 10.72
N PHE A 194 9.63 7.90 11.70
CA PHE A 194 8.46 8.03 12.58
C PHE A 194 7.32 8.75 11.85
N ASN A 195 6.60 7.99 11.02
CA ASN A 195 5.43 8.47 10.28
C ASN A 195 4.15 8.07 11.01
N LYS A 196 3.74 8.90 11.97
CA LYS A 196 2.54 8.66 12.79
C LYS A 196 1.28 8.42 11.96
N TYR A 197 1.08 9.15 10.86
CA TYR A 197 -0.10 8.98 10.01
C TYR A 197 -0.13 7.60 9.33
N ALA A 198 1.01 7.16 8.78
CA ALA A 198 1.11 5.83 8.19
C ALA A 198 0.92 4.71 9.23
N LEU A 199 1.52 4.87 10.42
CA LEU A 199 1.36 3.90 11.52
C LEU A 199 -0.09 3.83 12.00
N GLU A 200 -0.78 4.97 12.15
CA GLU A 200 -2.20 5.00 12.51
C GLU A 200 -3.05 4.28 11.47
N LYS A 201 -2.83 4.56 10.18
CA LYS A 201 -3.57 3.95 9.07
C LYS A 201 -3.38 2.44 8.95
N LEU A 202 -2.16 1.94 9.20
CA LEU A 202 -1.81 0.54 8.94
C LEU A 202 -2.02 -0.37 10.16
N ILE A 203 -2.07 0.19 11.36
CA ILE A 203 -2.14 -0.60 12.60
C ILE A 203 -3.51 -0.51 13.29
N LYS A 204 -4.23 0.62 13.17
CA LYS A 204 -5.51 0.82 13.86
C LYS A 204 -6.70 0.55 12.95
#